data_AF-A0A5C4J3C6-F1
#
_entry.id   AF-A0A5C4J3C6-F1
#
_cell.length_a   1.000
_cell.length_b   1.000
_cell.length_c   1.000
_cell.angle_alpha   90.00
_cell.angle_beta   90.00
_cell.angle_gamma   90.00
#
_symmetry.space_group_name_H-M   'P 1'
#
loop_
_entity.id
_entity.type
_entity.pdbx_description
1 polymer ?
#
loop_
_entity_poly.entity_id
_entity_poly.type
_entity_poly.pdbx_seq_one_letter_code
_entity_poly.pdbx_strand_id
1 'polypeptide(L)'
;MVQVKHYNSNNKVKSYDVQKVAGAAWHIYQARLKLVVTTRGYTRDARTFSAKAGIHLVDKVALIRWATDGIHLHDVLGITADARYRTAS
;
A
#
# COMPACT_ATOMS: atom_id res chain seq x y z
N MET A 1 -0.44 -4.64 -8.20
CA MET A 1 -1.84 -4.86 -7.76
C MET A 1 -2.19 -3.78 -6.76
N VAL A 2 -3.28 -3.05 -6.99
CA VAL A 2 -3.79 -2.02 -6.06
C VAL A 2 -5.17 -2.47 -5.60
N GLN A 3 -5.40 -2.56 -4.29
CA GLN A 3 -6.74 -2.77 -3.73
C GLN A 3 -7.13 -1.56 -2.90
N VAL A 4 -8.31 -1.02 -3.20
CA VAL A 4 -8.90 0.11 -2.50
C VAL A 4 -10.10 -0.40 -1.70
N LYS A 5 -10.13 -0.12 -0.39
CA LYS A 5 -11.27 -0.46 0.48
C LYS A 5 -11.76 0.79 1.21
N HIS A 6 -13.01 1.14 0.97
CA HIS A 6 -13.69 2.23 1.68
C HIS A 6 -14.59 1.63 2.78
N TYR A 7 -14.32 1.97 4.04
CA TYR A 7 -15.10 1.53 5.21
C TYR A 7 -15.71 2.74 5.94
N ASN A 8 -16.89 2.54 6.53
CA ASN A 8 -17.58 3.53 7.37
C ASN A 8 -16.86 3.77 8.72
N SER A 9 -17.34 4.74 9.51
CA SER A 9 -16.57 5.32 10.61
C SER A 9 -16.16 4.36 11.74
N ASN A 10 -16.82 3.21 11.84
CA ASN A 10 -16.62 2.24 12.92
C ASN A 10 -15.78 1.03 12.51
N ASN A 11 -15.33 0.94 11.25
CA ASN A 11 -14.61 -0.23 10.74
C ASN A 11 -13.20 0.09 10.27
N LYS A 12 -12.24 -0.75 10.67
CA LYS A 12 -10.83 -0.72 10.24
C LYS A 12 -10.55 -1.93 9.35
N VAL A 13 -9.59 -1.80 8.44
CA VAL A 13 -9.04 -2.93 7.68
C VAL A 13 -8.50 -3.96 8.68
N LYS A 14 -8.97 -5.21 8.61
CA LYS A 14 -8.54 -6.29 9.52
C LYS A 14 -7.43 -7.13 8.88
N SER A 15 -6.73 -7.92 9.67
CA SER A 15 -5.64 -8.80 9.20
C SER A 15 -6.09 -9.75 8.07
N TYR A 16 -7.30 -10.27 8.16
CA TYR A 16 -7.94 -11.08 7.13
C TYR A 16 -8.04 -10.38 5.75
N ASP A 17 -8.28 -9.07 5.74
CA ASP A 17 -8.37 -8.29 4.50
C ASP A 17 -7.02 -8.19 3.79
N VAL A 18 -5.93 -8.13 4.58
CA VAL A 18 -4.55 -8.05 4.08
C VAL A 18 -4.07 -9.42 3.59
N GLN A 19 -4.46 -10.51 4.25
CA GLN A 19 -4.11 -11.87 3.85
C GLN A 19 -4.68 -12.23 2.47
N LYS A 20 -5.88 -11.75 2.11
CA LYS A 20 -6.44 -11.91 0.76
C LYS A 20 -5.57 -11.30 -0.33
N VAL A 21 -4.98 -10.13 -0.06
CA VAL A 21 -4.04 -9.48 -0.98
C VAL A 21 -2.76 -10.31 -1.09
N ALA A 22 -2.22 -10.76 0.04
CA ALA A 22 -0.98 -11.55 0.06
C ALA A 22 -1.11 -12.89 -0.68
N GLY A 23 -2.24 -13.59 -0.52
CA GLY A 23 -2.50 -14.87 -1.20
C GLY A 23 -2.65 -14.73 -2.72
N ALA A 24 -3.24 -13.62 -3.20
CA ALA A 24 -3.40 -13.37 -4.64
C ALA A 24 -2.16 -12.75 -5.31
N ALA A 25 -1.37 -11.96 -4.57
CA ALA A 25 -0.36 -11.09 -5.17
C ALA A 25 0.83 -11.82 -5.81
N TRP A 26 1.28 -12.96 -5.27
CA TRP A 26 2.39 -13.72 -5.87
C TRP A 26 1.91 -14.81 -6.84
N HIS A 27 0.89 -15.58 -6.44
CA HIS A 27 0.47 -16.76 -7.20
C HIS A 27 -0.30 -16.42 -8.50
N ILE A 28 -0.92 -15.23 -8.60
CA ILE A 28 -1.77 -14.85 -9.75
C ILE A 28 -1.21 -13.66 -10.54
N TYR A 29 -0.65 -12.65 -9.88
CA TYR A 29 -0.35 -11.35 -10.52
C TYR A 29 1.13 -10.99 -10.64
N GLN A 30 2.06 -11.84 -10.16
CA GLN A 30 3.51 -11.57 -10.11
C GLN A 30 3.83 -10.14 -9.63
N ALA A 31 3.04 -9.64 -8.67
CA ALA A 31 3.08 -8.24 -8.32
C ALA A 31 4.38 -7.93 -7.58
N ARG A 32 5.30 -7.23 -8.26
CA ARG A 32 6.58 -6.76 -7.70
C ARG A 32 6.40 -5.68 -6.63
N LEU A 33 5.23 -5.02 -6.59
CA LEU A 33 4.85 -4.04 -5.58
C LEU A 33 3.46 -4.37 -5.03
N LYS A 34 3.34 -4.44 -3.70
CA LYS A 34 2.09 -4.68 -2.97
C LYS A 34 1.85 -3.51 -2.03
N LEU A 35 0.67 -2.92 -2.09
CA LEU A 35 0.33 -1.77 -1.26
C LEU A 35 -1.12 -1.81 -0.78
N VAL A 36 -1.33 -1.31 0.44
CA VAL A 36 -2.64 -1.08 1.03
C VAL A 36 -2.75 0.42 1.27
N VAL A 37 -3.84 1.01 0.80
CA VAL A 37 -4.16 2.43 1.00
C VAL A 37 -5.37 2.55 1.91
N THR A 38 -5.36 3.50 2.84
CA THR A 38 -6.52 3.81 3.68
C THR A 38 -6.58 5.28 4.05
N THR A 39 -7.79 5.82 4.18
CA THR A 39 -8.03 7.19 4.69
C THR A 39 -7.97 7.27 6.22
N ARG A 40 -7.51 6.20 6.87
CA ARG A 40 -7.34 6.07 8.32
C ARG A 40 -5.89 5.70 8.66
N GLY A 41 -5.64 5.26 9.88
CA GLY A 41 -4.36 4.66 10.28
C GLY A 41 -4.44 3.14 10.39
N TYR A 42 -3.29 2.51 10.58
CA TYR A 42 -3.14 1.07 10.77
C TYR A 42 -2.93 0.72 12.25
N THR A 43 -3.38 -0.46 12.66
CA THR A 43 -3.03 -1.01 13.98
C THR A 43 -1.55 -1.40 14.01
N ARG A 44 -1.00 -1.57 15.22
CA ARG A 44 0.37 -2.04 15.42
C ARG A 44 0.61 -3.38 14.71
N ASP A 45 -0.33 -4.33 14.85
CA ASP A 45 -0.19 -5.66 14.25
C ASP A 45 -0.22 -5.62 12.72
N ALA A 46 -1.04 -4.73 12.13
CA ALA A 46 -1.06 -4.53 10.68
C ALA A 46 0.27 -3.97 10.16
N ARG A 47 0.90 -3.05 10.90
CA ARG A 47 2.24 -2.54 10.57
C ARG A 47 3.30 -3.64 10.68
N THR A 48 3.27 -4.44 11.75
CA THR A 48 4.20 -5.56 11.92
C THR A 48 4.05 -6.61 10.82
N PHE A 49 2.83 -6.99 10.48
CA PHE A 49 2.58 -7.98 9.44
C PHE A 49 2.96 -7.48 8.05
N SER A 50 2.60 -6.24 7.71
CA SER A 50 2.91 -5.64 6.41
C SER A 50 4.42 -5.55 6.17
N ALA A 51 5.20 -5.20 7.20
CA ALA A 51 6.66 -5.23 7.14
C ALA A 51 7.19 -6.64 6.82
N LYS A 52 6.69 -7.68 7.50
CA LYS A 52 7.08 -9.08 7.22
C LYS A 52 6.68 -9.54 5.82
N ALA A 53 5.54 -9.07 5.33
CA ALA A 53 4.98 -9.49 4.05
C ALA A 53 5.51 -8.68 2.85
N GLY A 54 6.32 -7.65 3.06
CA GLY A 54 6.75 -6.72 2.00
C GLY A 54 5.56 -5.97 1.38
N ILE A 55 4.64 -5.50 2.21
CA ILE A 55 3.46 -4.72 1.81
C ILE A 55 3.66 -3.28 2.28
N HIS A 56 3.54 -2.34 1.35
CA HIS A 56 3.61 -0.92 1.66
C HIS A 56 2.27 -0.40 2.17
N LEU A 57 2.31 0.50 3.15
CA LEU A 57 1.13 1.10 3.75
C LEU A 57 1.07 2.58 3.42
N VAL A 58 -0.06 3.04 2.89
CA VAL A 58 -0.34 4.45 2.60
C VAL A 58 -1.54 4.87 3.44
N ASP A 59 -1.30 5.58 4.53
CA ASP A 59 -2.34 6.12 5.39
C ASP A 59 -2.88 7.45 4.87
N LYS A 60 -3.80 8.07 5.63
CA LYS A 60 -4.41 9.36 5.26
C LYS A 60 -3.37 10.45 4.98
N VAL A 61 -2.31 10.53 5.77
CA VAL A 61 -1.31 11.60 5.66
C VAL A 61 -0.49 11.39 4.39
N ALA A 62 -0.02 10.17 4.17
CA ALA A 62 0.71 9.81 2.95
C ALA A 62 -0.17 9.99 1.69
N LEU A 63 -1.46 9.66 1.78
CA LEU A 63 -2.41 9.82 0.67
C LEU A 63 -2.68 11.29 0.33
N ILE A 64 -2.83 12.16 1.34
CA ILE A 64 -2.99 13.61 1.12
C ILE A 64 -1.73 14.19 0.50
N ARG A 65 -0.55 13.84 1.04
CA ARG A 65 0.73 14.28 0.48
C ARG A 65 0.87 13.87 -0.98
N TRP A 66 0.56 12.60 -1.29
CA TRP A 66 0.60 12.10 -2.66
C TRP A 66 -0.32 12.89 -3.61
N ALA A 67 -1.57 13.13 -3.18
CA ALA A 67 -2.55 13.83 -4.01
C ALA A 67 -2.27 15.33 -4.17
N THR A 68 -1.68 15.97 -3.15
CA THR A 68 -1.44 17.42 -3.13
C THR A 68 -0.16 17.79 -3.85
N ASP A 69 0.91 17.02 -3.64
CA ASP A 69 2.26 17.37 -4.11
C ASP A 69 2.55 16.82 -5.51
N GLY A 70 1.70 15.92 -6.04
CA GLY A 70 1.92 15.29 -7.34
C GLY A 70 3.18 14.41 -7.42
N ILE A 71 3.74 14.02 -6.28
CA ILE A 71 4.99 13.24 -6.19
C ILE A 71 4.79 11.80 -6.66
N HIS A 72 5.89 11.15 -7.08
CA HIS A 72 5.80 9.76 -7.47
C HIS A 72 5.53 8.85 -6.28
N LEU A 73 4.81 7.75 -6.53
CA LEU A 73 4.49 6.77 -5.49
C LEU A 73 5.74 6.19 -4.80
N HIS A 74 6.88 6.08 -5.50
CA HIS A 74 8.12 5.62 -4.89
C HIS A 74 8.65 6.60 -3.82
N ASP A 75 8.45 7.91 -4.03
CA ASP A 75 8.81 8.96 -3.05
C ASP A 75 7.86 8.97 -1.85
N VAL A 76 6.57 8.66 -2.07
CA VAL A 76 5.59 8.47 -1.00
C VAL A 76 5.98 7.28 -0.13
N LEU A 77 6.44 6.20 -0.76
CA LEU A 77 6.78 4.94 -0.09
C LEU A 77 8.20 4.89 0.47
N GLY A 78 9.06 5.85 0.13
CA GLY A 78 10.46 5.87 0.53
C GLY A 78 11.27 4.69 -0.04
N ILE A 79 10.92 4.23 -1.25
CA ILE A 79 11.60 3.12 -1.92
C ILE A 79 12.27 3.59 -3.21
N THR A 80 13.36 2.94 -3.60
CA THR A 80 14.00 3.18 -4.89
C THR A 80 13.12 2.64 -6.01
N ALA A 81 12.84 3.46 -7.02
CA ALA A 81 12.19 2.99 -8.24
C ALA A 81 13.07 1.92 -8.90
N ASP A 82 12.48 0.77 -9.25
CA ASP A 82 13.16 -0.21 -10.10
C ASP A 82 13.48 0.48 -11.44
N ALA A 83 14.75 0.43 -11.87
CA ALA A 83 15.29 1.22 -12.98
C ALA A 83 14.52 1.07 -14.30
N ARG A 84 13.74 -0.01 -14.44
CA ARG A 84 12.87 -0.29 -15.58
C ARG A 84 11.61 0.59 -15.63
N TYR A 85 11.32 1.38 -14.59
CA TYR A 85 10.13 2.24 -14.46
C TYR A 85 10.45 3.73 -14.35
N ARG A 86 11.69 4.15 -14.67
CA ARG A 86 11.95 5.56 -14.95
C ARG A 86 11.16 5.93 -16.21
N THR A 87 10.09 6.70 -16.06
CA THR A 87 9.41 7.32 -17.20
C THR A 87 10.44 8.18 -17.94
N ALA A 88 10.55 7.97 -19.25
CA ALA A 88 11.30 8.87 -20.12
C ALA A 88 10.78 10.30 -19.92
N SER A 89 11.71 11.25 -19.74
CA SER A 89 11.43 12.68 -19.61
C SER A 89 10.71 13.25 -20.82
#